data_AF-A0A370TIH0-F1
#
_entry.id   AF-A0A370TIH0-F1
#
_cell.length_a   1.000
_cell.length_b   1.000
_cell.length_c   1.000
_cell.angle_alpha   90.00
_cell.angle_beta   90.00
_cell.angle_gamma   90.00
#
_symmetry.space_group_name_H-M   'P 1'
#
loop_
_entity.id
_entity.type
_entity.pdbx_description
1 polymer ?
#
loop_
_entity_poly.entity_id
_entity_poly.type
_entity_poly.pdbx_seq_one_letter_code
_entity_poly.pdbx_strand_id
1 'polypeptide(L)'
;MQYSLSSALTVATGLLTPQDWPPVMGRLRDVCTVRGLWGKFWHQLYRRKLNLPFTILTRFVPIARGTLLSKYLQLYLAFIASGLLHTLGAMNATTSSHENNMLQLTFFLVQPVAITIEDFAVYLGEKWGAKKSWKTKLLGRIWTFSWFTYSLRYMAAHQYDLGAFDGHPLPSIVAATLGLVKKFSGGKGLH
;
A
#
# COMPACT_ATOMS: atom_id res chain seq x y z
N MET A 1 1.60 8.98 19.87
CA MET A 1 2.35 9.51 21.03
C MET A 1 3.85 9.61 20.75
N GLN A 2 4.52 8.51 20.36
CA GLN A 2 5.97 8.49 20.08
C GLN A 2 6.41 9.50 19.00
N TYR A 3 5.71 9.55 17.85
CA TYR A 3 6.03 10.50 16.77
C TYR A 3 6.02 11.98 17.21
N SER A 4 4.97 12.39 17.92
CA SER A 4 4.81 13.78 18.38
C SER A 4 5.85 14.17 19.43
N LEU A 5 6.23 13.22 20.32
CA LEU A 5 7.27 13.44 21.31
C LEU A 5 8.65 13.58 20.66
N SER A 6 9.02 12.68 19.73
CA SER A 6 10.28 12.78 18.99
C SER A 6 10.36 14.04 18.15
N SER A 7 9.25 14.45 17.52
CA SER A 7 9.16 15.71 16.78
C SER A 7 9.37 16.92 17.70
N ALA A 8 8.67 16.98 18.83
CA ALA A 8 8.82 18.07 19.79
C ALA A 8 10.25 18.16 20.34
N LEU A 9 10.85 17.03 20.74
CA LEU A 9 12.20 16.99 21.30
C LEU A 9 13.27 17.42 20.27
N THR A 10 13.20 16.91 19.04
CA THR A 10 14.21 17.22 18.01
C THR A 10 14.09 18.65 17.47
N VAL A 11 12.87 19.20 17.44
CA VAL A 11 12.66 20.62 17.11
C VAL A 11 13.09 21.53 18.26
N ALA A 12 12.74 21.18 19.51
CA ALA A 12 13.12 21.97 20.68
C ALA A 12 14.64 22.03 20.89
N THR A 13 15.36 20.97 20.50
CA THR A 13 16.83 20.90 20.54
C THR A 13 17.51 21.51 19.31
N GLY A 14 16.75 21.97 18.31
CA GLY A 14 17.28 22.56 17.08
C GLY A 14 17.92 21.58 16.10
N LEU A 15 17.81 20.27 16.35
CA LEU A 15 18.37 19.23 15.48
C LEU A 15 17.63 19.09 14.15
N LEU A 16 16.31 19.34 14.16
CA LEU A 16 15.43 19.25 13.00
C LEU A 16 14.45 20.41 12.98
N THR A 17 13.92 20.73 11.81
CA THR A 17 12.88 21.74 11.64
C THR A 17 11.49 21.09 11.64
N PRO A 18 10.41 21.84 11.95
CA PRO A 18 9.05 21.31 11.84
C PRO A 18 8.72 20.72 10.46
N GLN A 19 9.34 21.23 9.39
CA GLN A 19 9.17 20.75 8.02
C GLN A 19 9.77 19.36 7.79
N ASP A 20 10.70 18.92 8.64
CA ASP A 20 11.29 17.57 8.62
C ASP A 20 10.36 16.52 9.24
N TRP A 21 9.29 16.97 9.92
CA TRP A 21 8.26 16.13 10.52
C TRP A 21 6.90 16.31 9.80
N PRO A 22 6.78 15.92 8.51
CA PRO A 22 5.50 15.97 7.81
C PRO A 22 4.52 14.96 8.42
N PRO A 23 3.19 15.26 8.41
CA PRO A 23 2.19 14.34 8.95
C PRO A 23 2.37 12.92 8.44
N VAL A 24 2.39 11.93 9.33
CA VAL A 24 2.60 10.51 8.97
C VAL A 24 1.54 10.05 7.96
N MET A 25 0.30 10.47 8.20
CA MET A 25 -0.84 10.21 7.33
C MET A 25 -1.48 11.52 6.86
N GLY A 26 -1.99 11.53 5.63
CA GLY A 26 -2.77 12.63 5.08
C GLY A 26 -4.26 12.58 5.46
N ARG A 27 -5.11 13.27 4.70
CA ARG A 27 -6.57 13.28 4.91
C ARG A 27 -7.26 12.22 4.05
N LEU A 28 -7.96 11.26 4.67
CA LEU A 28 -8.69 10.20 3.97
C LEU A 28 -9.79 10.72 3.03
N ARG A 29 -10.46 11.82 3.39
CA ARG A 29 -11.55 12.41 2.58
C ARG A 29 -11.11 12.78 1.16
N ASP A 30 -9.83 13.05 0.97
CA ASP A 30 -9.23 13.49 -0.29
C ASP A 30 -8.70 12.33 -1.15
N VAL A 31 -8.86 11.09 -0.67
CA VAL A 31 -8.44 9.87 -1.37
C VAL A 31 -9.61 9.29 -2.15
N CYS A 32 -9.48 9.28 -3.48
CA CYS A 32 -10.45 8.67 -4.41
C CYS A 32 -9.77 7.71 -5.39
N THR A 33 -8.47 7.47 -5.26
CA THR A 33 -7.68 6.65 -6.19
C THR A 33 -6.58 5.93 -5.40
N VAL A 34 -6.13 4.77 -5.88
CA VAL A 34 -5.00 4.02 -5.33
C VAL A 34 -3.73 4.87 -5.33
N ARG A 35 -3.48 5.58 -6.44
CA ARG A 35 -2.38 6.56 -6.53
C ARG A 35 -2.51 7.66 -5.48
N GLY A 36 -3.73 8.14 -5.24
CA GLY A 36 -4.02 9.15 -4.23
C GLY A 36 -3.80 8.63 -2.82
N LEU A 37 -4.14 7.38 -2.56
CA LEU A 37 -3.95 6.76 -1.25
C LEU A 37 -2.46 6.70 -0.90
N TRP A 38 -1.64 6.10 -1.77
CA TRP A 38 -0.20 6.02 -1.56
C TRP A 38 0.50 7.38 -1.65
N GLY A 39 0.06 8.23 -2.57
CA GLY A 39 0.70 9.50 -2.88
C GLY A 39 0.23 10.68 -2.04
N LYS A 40 -0.79 10.57 -1.19
CA LYS A 40 -1.28 11.69 -0.37
C LYS A 40 -1.63 11.30 1.05
N PHE A 41 -1.98 10.04 1.27
CA PHE A 41 -2.42 9.56 2.58
C PHE A 41 -1.35 8.73 3.27
N TRP A 42 -0.81 7.70 2.62
CA TRP A 42 0.04 6.70 3.29
C TRP A 42 1.47 7.19 3.55
N HIS A 43 1.99 6.99 4.77
CA HIS A 43 3.41 7.11 5.15
C HIS A 43 4.18 8.27 4.48
N GLN A 44 3.67 9.51 4.60
CA GLN A 44 4.23 10.65 3.86
C GLN A 44 5.66 11.00 4.27
N LEU A 45 6.09 10.62 5.47
CA LEU A 45 7.47 10.77 5.96
C LEU A 45 8.53 10.12 5.03
N TYR A 46 8.18 9.01 4.38
CA TYR A 46 9.13 8.23 3.57
C TYR A 46 9.16 8.65 2.11
N ARG A 47 8.22 9.49 1.67
CA ARG A 47 8.03 9.84 0.25
C ARG A 47 9.31 10.37 -0.41
N ARG A 48 10.04 11.26 0.26
CA ARG A 48 11.30 11.81 -0.26
C ARG A 48 12.39 10.73 -0.34
N LYS A 49 12.48 9.87 0.68
CA LYS A 49 13.48 8.80 0.75
C LYS A 49 13.27 7.73 -0.32
N LEU A 50 12.02 7.40 -0.63
CA LEU A 50 11.67 6.43 -1.68
C LEU A 50 11.99 6.90 -3.10
N ASN A 51 12.35 8.17 -3.32
CA ASN A 51 12.89 8.66 -4.60
C ASN A 51 14.40 8.43 -4.77
N LEU A 52 15.11 7.96 -3.74
CA LEU A 52 16.55 7.70 -3.81
C LEU A 52 16.94 6.71 -4.91
N PRO A 53 16.26 5.56 -5.09
CA PRO A 53 16.61 4.61 -6.16
C PRO A 53 16.51 5.25 -7.55
N PHE A 54 15.48 6.06 -7.79
CA PHE A 54 15.34 6.79 -9.05
C PHE A 54 16.47 7.81 -9.24
N THR A 55 16.84 8.54 -8.18
CA THR A 55 17.94 9.50 -8.21
C THR A 55 19.26 8.81 -8.56
N ILE A 56 19.52 7.63 -7.99
CA ILE A 56 20.70 6.81 -8.31
C ILE A 56 20.66 6.37 -9.78
N LEU A 57 19.53 5.82 -10.25
CA LEU A 57 19.38 5.39 -11.64
C LEU A 57 19.69 6.52 -12.62
N THR A 58 19.21 7.74 -12.35
CA THR A 58 19.43 8.89 -13.24
C THR A 58 20.88 9.38 -13.31
N ARG A 59 21.79 8.89 -12.46
CA ARG A 59 23.23 9.15 -12.58
C ARG A 59 23.88 8.32 -13.69
N PHE A 60 23.29 7.17 -14.02
CA PHE A 60 23.81 6.24 -15.02
C PHE A 60 23.04 6.30 -16.33
N VAL A 61 21.73 6.57 -16.26
CA VAL A 61 20.86 6.64 -17.42
C VAL A 61 20.19 8.02 -17.45
N PRO A 62 20.44 8.86 -18.48
CA PRO A 62 19.76 10.14 -18.61
C PRO A 62 18.27 9.92 -18.87
N ILE A 63 17.43 10.28 -17.91
CA ILE A 63 15.97 10.19 -18.04
C ILE A 63 15.40 11.61 -18.00
N ALA A 64 14.75 12.02 -19.09
CA ALA A 64 14.14 13.34 -19.17
C ALA A 64 13.06 13.51 -18.09
N ARG A 65 13.22 14.55 -17.25
CA ARG A 65 12.29 14.87 -16.17
C ARG A 65 10.92 15.26 -16.75
N GLY A 66 9.86 14.90 -16.03
CA GLY A 66 8.49 15.24 -16.41
C GLY A 66 7.84 14.30 -17.43
N THR A 67 8.62 13.42 -18.08
CA THR A 67 8.10 12.39 -18.99
C THR A 67 7.27 11.32 -18.26
N LEU A 68 6.40 10.61 -19.00
CA LEU A 68 5.68 9.45 -18.45
C LEU A 68 6.64 8.38 -17.94
N LEU A 69 7.72 8.10 -18.69
CA LEU A 69 8.77 7.18 -18.28
C LEU A 69 9.36 7.56 -16.92
N SER A 70 9.74 8.83 -16.74
CA SER A 70 10.26 9.32 -15.45
C SER A 70 9.26 9.12 -14.30
N LYS A 71 7.97 9.37 -14.53
CA LYS A 71 6.92 9.22 -13.51
C LYS A 71 6.71 7.77 -13.09
N TYR A 72 6.65 6.85 -14.06
CA TYR A 72 6.44 5.44 -13.78
C TYR A 72 7.70 4.76 -13.23
N LEU A 73 8.90 5.13 -13.67
CA LEU A 73 10.13 4.62 -13.05
C LEU A 73 10.22 5.02 -11.57
N GLN A 74 9.92 6.28 -11.22
CA GLN A 74 9.84 6.70 -9.82
C GLN A 74 8.82 5.86 -9.04
N LEU A 75 7.63 5.63 -9.61
CA LEU A 75 6.58 4.85 -8.97
C LEU A 75 7.02 3.41 -8.70
N TYR A 76 7.48 2.70 -9.72
CA TYR A 76 7.85 1.29 -9.60
C TYR A 76 9.06 1.11 -8.69
N LEU A 77 10.09 1.94 -8.84
CA LEU A 77 11.28 1.87 -7.98
C LEU A 77 10.95 2.17 -6.51
N ALA A 78 10.04 3.09 -6.23
CA ALA A 78 9.59 3.38 -4.87
C ALA A 78 8.91 2.15 -4.23
N PHE A 79 8.05 1.45 -4.97
CA PHE A 79 7.37 0.24 -4.46
C PHE A 79 8.31 -0.96 -4.35
N ILE A 80 9.24 -1.14 -5.29
CA ILE A 80 10.29 -2.16 -5.21
C ILE A 80 11.15 -1.92 -3.97
N ALA A 81 11.65 -0.70 -3.77
CA ALA A 81 12.44 -0.35 -2.60
C ALA A 81 11.65 -0.54 -1.29
N SER A 82 10.36 -0.17 -1.28
CA SER A 82 9.50 -0.41 -0.12
C SER A 82 9.36 -1.91 0.18
N GLY A 83 9.06 -2.73 -0.83
CA GLY A 83 8.96 -4.17 -0.70
C GLY A 83 10.25 -4.80 -0.17
N LEU A 84 11.40 -4.42 -0.72
CA LEU A 84 12.71 -4.90 -0.26
C LEU A 84 13.01 -4.50 1.18
N LEU A 85 12.80 -3.23 1.56
CA LEU A 85 13.04 -2.77 2.93
C LEU A 85 12.17 -3.51 3.94
N HIS A 86 10.90 -3.71 3.60
CA HIS A 86 9.98 -4.46 4.44
C HIS A 86 10.39 -5.92 4.56
N THR A 87 10.72 -6.60 3.44
CA THR A 87 11.16 -8.00 3.44
C THR A 87 12.46 -8.18 4.23
N LEU A 88 13.45 -7.29 4.05
CA LEU A 88 14.70 -7.34 4.83
C LEU A 88 14.45 -7.15 6.33
N GLY A 89 13.50 -6.27 6.70
CA GLY A 89 13.07 -6.12 8.09
C GLY A 89 12.44 -7.40 8.63
N ALA A 90 11.55 -8.03 7.86
CA ALA A 90 10.84 -9.25 8.25
C ALA A 90 11.75 -10.47 8.36
N MET A 91 12.84 -10.57 7.58
CA MET A 91 13.84 -11.63 7.69
C MET A 91 14.54 -11.68 9.05
N ASN A 92 14.50 -10.60 9.84
CA ASN A 92 15.05 -10.59 11.19
C ASN A 92 14.08 -11.13 12.26
N ALA A 93 12.83 -11.46 11.88
CA ALA A 93 11.89 -12.08 12.79
C ALA A 93 12.19 -13.58 12.97
N THR A 94 12.04 -14.08 14.19
CA THR A 94 12.25 -15.49 14.54
C THR A 94 11.28 -16.44 13.83
N THR A 95 10.11 -15.93 13.43
CA THR A 95 9.05 -16.65 12.70
C THR A 95 9.13 -16.40 11.19
N SER A 96 10.20 -15.78 10.69
CA SER A 96 10.33 -15.48 9.27
C SER A 96 10.48 -16.74 8.42
N SER A 97 9.81 -16.75 7.27
CA SER A 97 9.93 -17.79 6.25
C SER A 97 9.98 -17.16 4.87
N HIS A 98 10.53 -17.89 3.89
CA HIS A 98 10.57 -17.41 2.51
C HIS A 98 9.16 -17.11 1.98
N GLU A 99 8.21 -18.02 2.19
CA GLU A 99 6.81 -17.86 1.75
C GLU A 99 6.16 -16.63 2.36
N ASN A 100 6.32 -16.45 3.67
CA ASN A 100 5.79 -15.30 4.39
C ASN A 100 6.38 -13.97 3.88
N ASN A 101 7.69 -13.95 3.63
CA ASN A 101 8.37 -12.78 3.09
C ASN A 101 7.92 -12.43 1.66
N MET A 102 7.54 -13.43 0.86
CA MET A 102 6.99 -13.23 -0.49
C MET A 102 5.59 -12.62 -0.45
N LEU A 103 4.77 -12.90 0.57
CA LEU A 103 3.46 -12.24 0.74
C LEU A 103 3.64 -10.73 0.91
N GLN A 104 4.58 -10.32 1.76
CA GLN A 104 4.87 -8.92 1.98
C GLN A 104 5.43 -8.25 0.72
N LEU A 105 6.36 -8.90 0.02
CA LEU A 105 6.89 -8.37 -1.24
C LEU A 105 5.78 -8.23 -2.30
N THR A 106 4.91 -9.23 -2.40
CA THR A 106 3.74 -9.23 -3.29
C THR A 106 2.82 -8.06 -3.00
N PHE A 107 2.51 -7.78 -1.73
CA PHE A 107 1.68 -6.65 -1.33
C PHE A 107 2.18 -5.32 -1.92
N PHE A 108 3.48 -5.07 -1.90
CA PHE A 108 4.07 -3.84 -2.45
C PHE A 108 4.15 -3.85 -3.97
N LEU A 109 4.51 -4.97 -4.60
CA LEU A 109 4.71 -5.04 -6.05
C LEU A 109 3.41 -4.96 -6.86
N VAL A 110 2.27 -5.34 -6.29
CA VAL A 110 0.96 -5.21 -6.99
C VAL A 110 0.45 -3.77 -7.05
N GLN A 111 0.88 -2.89 -6.15
CA GLN A 111 0.41 -1.50 -6.07
C GLN A 111 0.73 -0.66 -7.32
N PRO A 112 1.99 -0.60 -7.82
CA PRO A 112 2.30 0.19 -9.00
C PRO A 112 1.58 -0.32 -10.26
N VAL A 113 1.27 -1.62 -10.32
CA VAL A 113 0.48 -2.23 -11.40
C VAL A 113 -0.96 -1.70 -11.37
N ALA A 114 -1.63 -1.74 -10.22
CA ALA A 114 -2.99 -1.19 -10.09
C ALA A 114 -3.05 0.31 -10.35
N ILE A 115 -2.04 1.07 -9.91
CA ILE A 115 -1.93 2.49 -10.21
C ILE A 115 -1.81 2.74 -11.72
N THR A 116 -1.04 1.91 -12.43
CA THR A 116 -0.89 2.02 -13.89
C THR A 116 -2.21 1.72 -14.61
N ILE A 117 -2.93 0.67 -14.19
CA ILE A 117 -4.25 0.33 -14.72
C ILE A 117 -5.26 1.46 -14.42
N GLU A 118 -5.26 1.98 -13.21
CA GLU A 118 -6.11 3.09 -12.78
C GLU A 118 -5.87 4.34 -13.62
N ASP A 119 -4.61 4.75 -13.80
CA ASP A 119 -4.24 5.91 -14.61
C ASP A 119 -4.65 5.72 -16.08
N PHE A 120 -4.50 4.52 -16.63
CA PHE A 120 -4.93 4.20 -17.99
C PHE A 120 -6.45 4.26 -18.14
N ALA A 121 -7.21 3.72 -17.18
CA ALA A 121 -8.67 3.80 -17.16
C ALA A 121 -9.16 5.25 -17.05
N VAL A 122 -8.50 6.08 -16.22
CA VAL A 122 -8.78 7.51 -16.12
C VAL A 122 -8.51 8.21 -17.46
N TYR A 123 -7.36 7.92 -18.09
CA TYR A 123 -7.01 8.47 -19.40
C TYR A 123 -8.05 8.14 -20.49
N LEU A 124 -8.47 6.87 -20.58
CA LEU A 124 -9.50 6.45 -21.53
C LEU A 124 -10.85 7.11 -21.24
N GLY A 125 -11.24 7.19 -19.96
CA GLY A 125 -12.46 7.88 -19.54
C GLY A 125 -12.46 9.35 -19.96
N GLU A 126 -11.38 10.07 -19.68
CA GLU A 126 -11.23 11.47 -20.09
C GLU A 126 -11.25 11.62 -21.63
N LYS A 127 -10.58 10.72 -22.35
CA LYS A 127 -10.60 10.68 -23.82
C LYS A 127 -12.00 10.45 -24.40
N TRP A 128 -12.85 9.70 -23.71
CA TRP A 128 -14.25 9.45 -24.08
C TRP A 128 -15.25 10.45 -23.46
N GLY A 129 -14.76 11.56 -22.90
CA GLY A 129 -15.59 12.67 -22.44
C GLY A 129 -16.13 12.53 -21.01
N ALA A 130 -15.62 11.61 -20.20
CA ALA A 130 -15.95 11.52 -18.79
C ALA A 130 -15.52 12.81 -18.06
N LYS A 131 -16.47 13.50 -17.43
CA LYS A 131 -16.20 14.71 -16.64
C LYS A 131 -16.01 14.36 -15.17
N LYS A 132 -15.10 15.08 -14.52
CA LYS A 132 -14.96 15.04 -13.05
C LYS A 132 -16.30 15.39 -12.40
N SER A 133 -16.85 14.44 -11.67
CA SER A 133 -18.14 14.57 -11.00
C SER A 133 -18.12 13.80 -9.67
N TRP A 134 -19.18 13.93 -8.88
CA TRP A 134 -19.30 13.11 -7.66
C TRP A 134 -19.37 11.61 -8.01
N LYS A 135 -19.95 11.24 -9.16
CA LYS A 135 -20.02 9.86 -9.64
C LYS A 135 -18.64 9.28 -9.93
N THR A 136 -17.78 10.02 -10.65
CA THR A 136 -16.40 9.56 -10.92
C THR A 136 -15.57 9.46 -9.64
N LYS A 137 -15.79 10.37 -8.67
CA LYS A 137 -15.16 10.29 -7.35
C LYS A 137 -15.65 9.07 -6.56
N LEU A 138 -16.95 8.77 -6.58
CA LEU A 138 -17.53 7.60 -5.90
C LEU A 138 -16.99 6.30 -6.51
N LEU A 139 -16.96 6.21 -7.85
CA LEU A 139 -16.40 5.06 -8.56
C LEU A 139 -14.93 4.84 -8.17
N GLY A 140 -14.12 5.91 -8.16
CA GLY A 140 -12.73 5.83 -7.73
C GLY A 140 -12.58 5.37 -6.27
N ARG A 141 -13.45 5.82 -5.36
CA ARG A 141 -13.47 5.35 -3.97
C ARG A 141 -13.81 3.87 -3.85
N ILE A 142 -14.81 3.40 -4.60
CA ILE A 142 -15.19 1.98 -4.64
C ILE A 142 -14.01 1.15 -5.17
N TRP A 143 -13.42 1.58 -6.30
CA TRP A 143 -12.23 0.94 -6.86
C TRP A 143 -11.08 0.86 -5.85
N THR A 144 -10.74 1.99 -5.23
CA THR A 144 -9.65 2.08 -4.25
C THR A 144 -9.91 1.16 -3.06
N PHE A 145 -11.13 1.18 -2.52
CA PHE A 145 -11.52 0.34 -1.39
C PHE A 145 -11.46 -1.15 -1.74
N SER A 146 -12.01 -1.55 -2.89
CA SER A 146 -11.96 -2.93 -3.38
C SER A 146 -10.52 -3.40 -3.60
N TRP A 147 -9.69 -2.57 -4.24
CA TRP A 147 -8.28 -2.89 -4.47
C TRP A 147 -7.50 -3.03 -3.17
N PHE A 148 -7.72 -2.13 -2.21
CA PHE A 148 -7.06 -2.21 -0.91
C PHE A 148 -7.53 -3.42 -0.11
N THR A 149 -8.83 -3.73 -0.14
CA THR A 149 -9.36 -4.94 0.52
C THR A 149 -8.72 -6.20 -0.05
N TYR A 150 -8.62 -6.27 -1.39
CA TYR A 150 -7.95 -7.38 -2.07
C TYR A 150 -6.46 -7.46 -1.74
N SER A 151 -5.72 -6.36 -1.84
CA SER A 151 -4.26 -6.39 -1.65
C SER A 151 -3.86 -6.51 -0.18
N LEU A 152 -4.62 -5.96 0.76
CA LEU A 152 -4.35 -6.08 2.20
C LEU A 152 -4.36 -7.53 2.69
N ARG A 153 -5.02 -8.46 1.98
CA ARG A 153 -4.97 -9.88 2.34
C ARG A 153 -3.54 -10.43 2.41
N TYR A 154 -2.63 -9.93 1.56
CA TYR A 154 -1.23 -10.34 1.55
C TYR A 154 -0.51 -9.84 2.80
N MET A 155 -0.75 -8.57 3.18
CA MET A 155 -0.20 -7.99 4.41
C MET A 155 -0.79 -8.66 5.65
N ALA A 156 -2.09 -8.94 5.67
CA ALA A 156 -2.77 -9.57 6.79
C ALA A 156 -2.30 -11.01 7.00
N ALA A 157 -2.14 -11.79 5.91
CA ALA A 157 -1.52 -13.11 5.97
C ALA A 157 -0.07 -13.02 6.48
N HIS A 158 0.71 -12.05 6.01
CA HIS A 158 2.07 -11.86 6.48
C HIS A 158 2.16 -11.59 7.99
N GLN A 159 1.30 -10.70 8.48
CA GLN A 159 1.24 -10.36 9.90
C GLN A 159 0.74 -11.52 10.77
N TYR A 160 -0.20 -12.31 10.27
CA TYR A 160 -0.67 -13.53 10.93
C TYR A 160 0.46 -14.55 11.11
N ASP A 161 1.23 -14.80 10.04
CA ASP A 161 2.36 -15.74 10.08
C ASP A 161 3.50 -15.26 11.00
N LEU A 162 3.60 -13.95 11.24
CA LEU A 162 4.50 -13.38 12.24
C LEU A 162 3.98 -13.49 13.69
N GLY A 163 2.77 -14.05 13.90
CA GLY A 163 2.15 -14.15 15.21
C GLY A 163 1.58 -12.83 15.72
N ALA A 164 1.35 -11.84 14.85
CA ALA A 164 0.76 -10.56 15.26
C ALA A 164 -0.75 -10.64 15.53
N PHE A 165 -1.41 -11.74 15.15
CA PHE A 165 -2.83 -11.99 15.36
C PHE A 165 -3.06 -13.42 15.84
N ASP A 166 -3.79 -13.57 16.95
CA ASP A 166 -4.08 -14.88 17.58
C ASP A 166 -5.19 -15.69 16.86
N GLY A 167 -5.61 -15.30 15.66
CA GLY A 167 -6.70 -15.96 14.92
C GLY A 167 -6.68 -15.68 13.41
N HIS A 168 -7.27 -16.59 12.62
CA HIS A 168 -7.25 -16.53 11.16
C HIS A 168 -7.65 -15.13 10.63
N PRO A 169 -6.83 -14.49 9.78
CA PRO A 169 -6.86 -13.05 9.56
C PRO A 169 -7.99 -12.54 8.64
N LEU A 170 -8.97 -13.38 8.31
CA LEU A 170 -10.07 -12.97 7.43
C LEU A 170 -11.40 -13.55 7.91
N PRO A 171 -12.43 -12.72 8.18
CA PRO A 171 -13.79 -13.15 7.92
C PRO A 171 -13.97 -13.12 6.40
N SER A 172 -13.47 -14.15 5.71
CA SER A 172 -13.82 -14.29 4.29
C SER A 172 -15.30 -14.64 4.28
N ILE A 173 -16.10 -13.87 3.52
CA ILE A 173 -17.51 -14.21 3.27
C ILE A 173 -17.62 -15.67 2.83
N VAL A 174 -16.60 -16.19 2.15
CA VAL A 174 -16.47 -17.60 1.75
C VAL A 174 -16.37 -18.53 2.97
N ALA A 175 -15.53 -18.24 3.97
CA ALA A 175 -15.40 -19.04 5.19
C ALA A 175 -16.66 -18.94 6.08
N ALA A 176 -17.28 -17.76 6.16
CA ALA A 176 -18.55 -17.58 6.84
C ALA A 176 -19.69 -18.33 6.13
N THR A 177 -19.71 -18.29 4.79
CA THR A 177 -20.72 -18.99 3.96
C THR A 177 -20.50 -20.50 4.00
N LEU A 178 -19.26 -20.99 3.92
CA LEU A 178 -18.92 -22.41 4.08
C LEU A 178 -19.21 -22.89 5.51
N GLY A 179 -18.97 -22.06 6.52
CA GLY A 179 -19.34 -22.33 7.91
C GLY A 179 -20.85 -22.38 8.13
N LEU A 180 -21.61 -21.48 7.51
CA LEU A 180 -23.07 -21.51 7.49
C LEU A 180 -23.59 -22.74 6.75
N VAL A 181 -23.07 -23.04 5.55
CA VAL A 181 -23.42 -24.25 4.79
C VAL A 181 -23.15 -25.50 5.62
N LYS A 182 -21.97 -25.62 6.26
CA LYS A 182 -21.64 -26.76 7.13
C LYS A 182 -22.53 -26.85 8.38
N LYS A 183 -22.93 -25.71 8.95
CA LYS A 183 -23.84 -25.61 10.10
C LYS A 183 -25.28 -26.00 9.75
N PHE A 184 -25.73 -25.71 8.52
CA PHE A 184 -27.07 -26.02 8.03
C PHE A 184 -27.16 -27.32 7.22
N SER A 185 -26.03 -27.92 6.81
CA SER A 185 -25.99 -29.16 6.04
C SER A 185 -25.97 -30.45 6.87
N GLY A 186 -26.04 -30.36 8.21
CA GLY A 186 -26.48 -31.46 9.09
C GLY A 186 -25.89 -32.86 8.80
N GLY A 187 -24.59 -32.97 8.51
CA GLY A 187 -23.95 -34.27 8.34
C GLY A 187 -23.51 -34.84 9.68
N LYS A 188 -24.26 -35.82 10.20
CA LYS A 188 -23.87 -36.62 11.38
C LYS A 188 -22.43 -37.09 11.23
N GLY A 189 -21.65 -36.92 12.29
CA GLY A 189 -20.32 -37.49 12.39
C GLY A 189 -20.35 -39.00 12.16
N LEU A 190 -19.34 -39.49 11.46
CA LEU A 190 -18.92 -40.88 11.56
C LEU A 190 -17.58 -40.86 12.28
N HIS A 191 -17.49 -41.76 13.26
CA HIS A 191 -16.37 -42.00 14.17
C HIS A 191 -15.01 -42.12 13.47
#